data_AF-A0A5J4JI87-F1
#
_entry.id   AF-A0A5J4JI87-F1
#
_cell.length_a   1.000
_cell.length_b   1.000
_cell.length_c   1.000
_cell.angle_alpha   90.00
_cell.angle_beta   90.00
_cell.angle_gamma   90.00
#
_symmetry.space_group_name_H-M   'P 1'
#
loop_
_entity.id
_entity.type
_entity.pdbx_description
1 polymer ?
#
loop_
_entity_poly.entity_id
_entity_poly.type
_entity_poly.pdbx_seq_one_letter_code
_entity_poly.pdbx_strand_id
1 'polypeptide(L)'
;MAELVGRYLDQFLAADKVVMAFPMWNFTVPAPMITYISYLAQAGKTFKYTAEGPVGLVGDKKIALLSARGGIYSVAPASSAEMAMNYVKNILNWWGIQNPVEIIIEGHNQFPEKSAQIIADGLEATTKAAAQF
;
A
#
# COMPACT_ATOMS: atom_id res chain seq x y z
N MET A 1 24.13 -7.79 -2.87
CA MET A 1 22.82 -7.46 -3.49
C MET A 1 21.81 -8.58 -3.33
N ALA A 2 22.10 -9.81 -3.76
CA ALA A 2 21.18 -10.96 -3.63
C ALA A 2 20.73 -11.23 -2.17
N GLU A 3 21.67 -11.18 -1.21
CA GLU A 3 21.35 -11.38 0.21
C GLU A 3 20.41 -10.30 0.77
N LEU A 4 20.59 -9.04 0.37
CA LEU A 4 19.73 -7.93 0.79
C LEU A 4 18.30 -8.14 0.28
N VAL A 5 18.16 -8.48 -0.99
CA VAL A 5 16.86 -8.73 -1.63
C VAL A 5 16.17 -9.93 -0.98
N GLY A 6 16.89 -11.04 -0.80
CA GLY A 6 16.37 -12.25 -0.17
C GLY A 6 15.86 -11.99 1.25
N ARG A 7 16.62 -11.24 2.05
CA ARG A 7 16.23 -10.86 3.42
C ARG A 7 14.87 -10.16 3.48
N TYR A 8 14.62 -9.18 2.61
CA TYR A 8 13.34 -8.47 2.58
C TYR A 8 12.20 -9.37 2.09
N LEU A 9 12.46 -10.19 1.06
CA LEU A 9 11.47 -11.14 0.56
C LEU A 9 11.09 -12.16 1.64
N ASP A 10 12.06 -12.80 2.26
CA ASP A 10 11.83 -13.85 3.25
C ASP A 10 11.11 -13.28 4.48
N GLN A 11 11.48 -12.07 4.92
CA GLN A 11 10.76 -11.35 5.97
C GLN A 11 9.28 -11.11 5.60
N PHE A 12 9.01 -10.65 4.38
CA PHE A 12 7.64 -10.44 3.92
C PHE A 12 6.86 -11.75 3.84
N LEU A 13 7.45 -12.82 3.31
CA LEU A 13 6.81 -14.12 3.18
C LEU A 13 6.47 -14.72 4.54
N ALA A 14 7.37 -14.62 5.52
CA ALA A 14 7.18 -15.16 6.87
C ALA A 14 6.14 -14.42 7.71
N ALA A 15 5.74 -13.20 7.35
CA ALA A 15 4.80 -12.41 8.14
C ALA A 15 3.33 -12.81 7.89
N ASP A 16 2.57 -13.07 8.95
CA ASP A 16 1.12 -13.33 8.85
C ASP A 16 0.33 -12.05 8.50
N LYS A 17 0.81 -10.92 9.00
CA LYS A 17 0.23 -9.58 8.79
C LYS A 17 1.32 -8.60 8.39
N VAL A 18 1.01 -7.69 7.47
CA VAL A 18 1.91 -6.60 7.08
C VAL A 18 1.15 -5.28 7.03
N VAL A 19 1.71 -4.25 7.66
CA VAL A 19 1.21 -2.87 7.59
C VAL A 19 2.19 -2.05 6.76
N MET A 20 1.71 -1.43 5.70
CA MET A 20 2.50 -0.56 4.82
C MET A 20 2.02 0.87 4.99
N ALA A 21 2.87 1.73 5.56
CA ALA A 21 2.59 3.14 5.72
C ALA A 21 3.44 3.98 4.74
N PHE A 22 2.79 4.80 3.92
CA PHE A 22 3.49 5.60 2.91
C PHE A 22 2.75 6.91 2.58
N PRO A 23 3.47 8.04 2.47
CA PRO A 23 2.87 9.27 1.96
C PRO A 23 2.68 9.21 0.44
N MET A 24 1.91 10.14 -0.11
CA MET A 24 1.96 10.48 -1.52
C MET A 24 2.96 11.61 -1.76
N TRP A 25 4.01 11.33 -2.51
CA TRP A 25 4.98 12.31 -3.02
C TRP A 25 4.97 12.29 -4.54
N ASN A 26 4.78 13.46 -5.16
CA ASN A 26 4.73 13.58 -6.63
C ASN A 26 3.79 12.54 -7.26
N PHE A 27 2.57 12.46 -6.73
CA PHE A 27 1.49 11.57 -7.19
C PHE A 27 1.68 10.07 -6.85
N THR A 28 2.85 9.64 -6.36
CA THR A 28 3.15 8.22 -6.09
C THR A 28 3.79 8.00 -4.71
N VAL A 29 4.24 6.77 -4.43
CA VAL A 29 4.94 6.41 -3.19
C VAL A 29 6.41 6.87 -3.21
N PRO A 30 7.07 7.03 -2.05
CA PRO A 30 8.51 7.31 -2.01
C PRO A 30 9.34 6.23 -2.72
N ALA A 31 10.46 6.63 -3.33
CA ALA A 31 11.35 5.71 -4.04
C ALA A 31 11.77 4.46 -3.22
N PRO A 32 12.07 4.55 -1.90
CA PRO A 32 12.35 3.36 -1.09
C PRO A 32 11.21 2.32 -1.08
N MET A 33 9.95 2.76 -1.15
CA MET A 33 8.80 1.86 -1.24
C MET A 33 8.76 1.13 -2.58
N ILE A 34 9.05 1.85 -3.68
CA ILE A 34 9.18 1.25 -5.02
C ILE A 34 10.31 0.21 -5.01
N THR A 35 11.47 0.55 -4.43
CA THR A 35 12.60 -0.37 -4.28
C THR A 35 12.23 -1.61 -3.46
N TYR A 36 11.58 -1.43 -2.31
CA TYR A 36 11.14 -2.52 -1.45
C TYR A 36 10.18 -3.47 -2.20
N ILE A 37 9.12 -2.93 -2.82
CA ILE A 37 8.19 -3.70 -3.64
C ILE A 37 8.92 -4.45 -4.76
N SER A 38 9.90 -3.81 -5.40
CA SER A 38 10.67 -4.44 -6.48
C SER A 38 11.48 -5.64 -5.98
N TYR A 39 11.96 -5.63 -4.73
CA TYR A 39 12.65 -6.78 -4.13
C TYR A 39 11.70 -7.96 -3.87
N LEU A 40 10.44 -7.67 -3.52
CA LEU A 40 9.42 -8.67 -3.22
C LEU A 40 8.81 -9.33 -4.46
N ALA A 41 8.82 -8.64 -5.61
CA ALA A 41 8.25 -9.13 -6.86
C ALA A 41 9.13 -10.22 -7.49
N GLN A 42 9.02 -11.46 -7.01
CA GLN A 42 9.80 -12.61 -7.51
C GLN A 42 8.92 -13.77 -7.96
N ALA A 43 9.21 -14.23 -9.19
CA ALA A 43 8.55 -15.39 -9.77
C ALA A 43 8.83 -16.66 -8.95
N GLY A 44 7.80 -17.48 -8.74
CA GLY A 44 7.84 -18.65 -7.88
C GLY A 44 7.78 -18.34 -6.38
N LYS A 45 7.68 -17.07 -5.98
CA LYS A 45 7.65 -16.64 -4.58
C LYS A 45 6.40 -15.84 -4.23
N THR A 46 6.15 -14.73 -4.93
CA THR A 46 4.95 -13.89 -4.73
C THR A 46 3.94 -14.02 -5.87
N PHE A 47 4.40 -14.43 -7.05
CA PHE A 47 3.57 -14.77 -8.19
C PHE A 47 4.20 -15.91 -9.00
N LYS A 48 3.46 -16.52 -9.92
CA LYS A 48 4.00 -17.44 -10.95
C LYS A 48 3.27 -17.24 -12.28
N TYR A 49 3.88 -17.66 -13.38
CA TYR A 49 3.23 -17.69 -14.69
C TYR A 49 2.48 -19.02 -14.91
N THR A 50 1.33 -18.92 -15.57
CA THR A 50 0.51 -20.05 -16.04
C THR A 50 0.16 -19.83 -17.52
N ALA A 51 -0.46 -20.81 -18.17
CA ALA A 51 -0.90 -20.66 -19.56
C ALA A 51 -1.96 -19.55 -19.72
N GLU A 52 -2.70 -19.26 -18.66
CA GLU A 52 -3.77 -18.26 -18.60
C GLU A 52 -3.26 -16.88 -18.13
N GLY A 53 -1.98 -16.75 -17.78
CA GLY A 53 -1.35 -15.53 -17.29
C GLY A 53 -0.73 -15.66 -15.89
N PRO A 54 -0.22 -14.57 -15.30
CA PRO A 54 0.36 -14.61 -13.97
C PRO A 54 -0.71 -14.79 -12.88
N VAL A 55 -0.41 -15.61 -11.88
CA VAL A 55 -1.25 -15.80 -10.68
C VAL A 55 -0.44 -15.50 -9.42
N GLY A 56 -1.10 -14.91 -8.43
CA GLY A 56 -0.54 -14.62 -7.11
C GLY A 56 -0.31 -15.87 -6.26
N LEU A 57 0.65 -15.80 -5.33
CA LEU A 57 1.02 -16.92 -4.44
C LEU A 57 0.87 -16.61 -2.96
N VAL A 58 0.49 -15.38 -2.59
CA VAL A 58 0.49 -14.93 -1.18
C VAL A 58 -0.86 -14.34 -0.75
N GLY A 59 -1.97 -14.83 -1.33
CA GLY A 59 -3.30 -14.26 -1.16
C GLY A 59 -3.87 -14.30 0.27
N ASP A 60 -3.42 -15.24 1.11
CA ASP A 60 -3.92 -15.38 2.49
C ASP A 60 -3.33 -14.35 3.47
N LYS A 61 -2.35 -13.55 3.02
CA LYS A 61 -1.67 -12.57 3.87
C LYS A 61 -2.56 -11.38 4.17
N LYS A 62 -2.73 -11.04 5.45
CA LYS A 62 -3.48 -9.84 5.87
C LYS A 62 -2.64 -8.59 5.67
N ILE A 63 -3.13 -7.65 4.86
CA ILE A 63 -2.44 -6.38 4.59
C ILE A 63 -3.29 -5.20 5.07
N ALA A 64 -2.63 -4.22 5.70
CA ALA A 64 -3.16 -2.88 5.90
C ALA A 64 -2.29 -1.85 5.18
N LEU A 65 -2.93 -0.91 4.47
CA LEU A 65 -2.32 0.19 3.75
C LEU A 65 -2.73 1.51 4.42
N LEU A 66 -1.75 2.24 4.92
CA LEU A 66 -1.94 3.53 5.56
C LEU A 66 -1.30 4.60 4.69
N SER A 67 -2.09 5.54 4.18
CA SER A 67 -1.57 6.59 3.32
C SER A 67 -2.02 7.98 3.72
N ALA A 68 -1.13 8.96 3.55
CA ALA A 68 -1.42 10.37 3.77
C ALA A 68 -1.07 11.19 2.53
N ARG A 69 -1.95 12.12 2.14
CA ARG A 69 -1.77 12.99 0.97
C ARG A 69 -2.33 14.39 1.21
N GLY A 70 -1.62 15.41 0.75
CA GLY A 70 -1.98 16.80 1.07
C GLY A 70 -3.28 17.30 0.41
N GLY A 71 -3.59 16.81 -0.79
CA GLY A 71 -4.80 17.15 -1.55
C GLY A 71 -5.80 16.00 -1.59
N ILE A 72 -7.01 16.28 -2.08
CA ILE A 72 -8.04 15.27 -2.33
C ILE A 72 -7.76 14.57 -3.67
N TYR A 73 -7.59 13.25 -3.64
CA TYR A 73 -7.43 12.40 -4.83
C TYR A 73 -8.43 11.23 -4.86
N SER A 74 -9.44 11.23 -3.97
CA SER A 74 -10.51 10.22 -3.98
C SER A 74 -11.59 10.49 -5.02
N VAL A 75 -11.63 11.70 -5.57
CA VAL A 75 -12.67 12.14 -6.51
C VAL A 75 -12.06 12.79 -7.74
N ALA A 76 -12.83 12.83 -8.83
CA ALA A 76 -12.44 13.51 -10.06
C ALA A 76 -12.30 15.03 -9.85
N PRO A 77 -11.42 15.72 -10.61
CA PRO A 77 -10.55 15.17 -11.66
C PRO A 77 -9.22 14.59 -11.14
N ALA A 78 -8.86 14.84 -9.88
CA ALA A 78 -7.56 14.48 -9.33
C ALA A 78 -7.36 12.96 -9.18
N SER A 79 -8.42 12.18 -9.05
CA SER A 79 -8.35 10.73 -8.87
C SER A 79 -7.59 9.97 -9.96
N SER A 80 -7.56 10.48 -11.19
CA SER A 80 -6.80 9.85 -12.29
C SER A 80 -5.28 9.96 -12.11
N ALA A 81 -4.80 10.92 -11.32
CA ALA A 81 -3.39 11.11 -11.01
C ALA A 81 -2.95 10.35 -9.75
N GLU A 82 -3.86 9.68 -9.04
CA GLU A 82 -3.50 8.90 -7.84
C GLU A 82 -2.69 7.65 -8.23
N MET A 83 -1.40 7.66 -7.95
CA MET A 83 -0.48 6.55 -8.23
C MET A 83 0.28 6.09 -6.98
N ALA A 84 -0.15 6.47 -5.77
CA ALA A 84 0.47 6.01 -4.53
C ALA A 84 -0.27 4.76 -4.03
N MET A 85 -1.53 4.92 -3.63
CA MET A 85 -2.36 3.80 -3.15
C MET A 85 -2.65 2.82 -4.28
N ASN A 86 -3.01 3.30 -5.47
CA ASN A 86 -3.30 2.46 -6.63
C ASN A 86 -2.09 1.62 -7.06
N TYR A 87 -0.88 2.16 -7.00
CA TYR A 87 0.34 1.40 -7.32
C TYR A 87 0.51 0.20 -6.38
N VAL A 88 0.44 0.44 -5.06
CA VAL A 88 0.62 -0.62 -4.07
C VAL A 88 -0.50 -1.66 -4.18
N LYS A 89 -1.76 -1.22 -4.31
CA LYS A 89 -2.91 -2.12 -4.48
C LYS A 89 -2.80 -2.99 -5.73
N ASN A 90 -2.40 -2.41 -6.86
CA ASN A 90 -2.28 -3.15 -8.11
C ASN A 90 -1.22 -4.26 -8.00
N ILE A 91 -0.09 -3.99 -7.34
CA ILE A 91 0.94 -5.00 -7.10
C ILE A 91 0.45 -6.08 -6.13
N LEU A 92 -0.22 -5.71 -5.04
CA LEU A 92 -0.77 -6.68 -4.08
C LEU A 92 -1.83 -7.58 -4.71
N ASN A 93 -2.74 -7.00 -5.51
CA ASN A 93 -3.73 -7.74 -6.28
C ASN A 93 -3.06 -8.74 -7.23
N TRP A 94 -1.98 -8.33 -7.90
CA TRP A 94 -1.18 -9.22 -8.75
C TRP A 94 -0.53 -10.37 -7.96
N TRP A 95 -0.12 -10.14 -6.72
CA TRP A 95 0.37 -11.17 -5.79
C TRP A 95 -0.75 -12.00 -5.14
N GLY A 96 -2.01 -11.74 -5.47
CA GLY A 96 -3.19 -12.49 -5.02
C GLY A 96 -3.82 -11.95 -3.75
N ILE A 97 -3.29 -10.88 -3.16
CA ILE A 97 -3.84 -10.24 -1.96
C ILE A 97 -4.99 -9.35 -2.37
N GLN A 98 -6.20 -9.72 -1.94
CA GLN A 98 -7.43 -9.00 -2.25
C GLN A 98 -7.95 -8.30 -0.99
N ASN A 99 -8.55 -7.12 -1.16
CA ASN A 99 -9.23 -6.38 -0.09
C ASN A 99 -8.33 -6.05 1.13
N PRO A 100 -7.19 -5.35 0.93
CA PRO A 100 -6.43 -4.85 2.07
C PRO A 100 -7.27 -3.86 2.90
N VAL A 101 -6.96 -3.73 4.18
CA VAL A 101 -7.50 -2.63 5.00
C VAL A 101 -6.87 -1.33 4.50
N GLU A 102 -7.68 -0.35 4.10
CA GLU A 102 -7.19 0.91 3.53
C GLU A 102 -7.59 2.07 4.43
N ILE A 103 -6.61 2.81 4.93
CA ILE A 103 -6.84 4.08 5.64
C ILE A 103 -6.12 5.20 4.89
N ILE A 104 -6.87 6.24 4.53
CA ILE A 104 -6.36 7.40 3.79
C ILE A 104 -6.66 8.66 4.58
N ILE A 105 -5.62 9.45 4.86
CA ILE A 105 -5.74 10.80 5.41
C ILE A 105 -5.45 11.79 4.28
N GLU A 106 -6.47 12.52 3.82
CA GLU A 106 -6.32 13.39 2.65
C GLU A 106 -6.88 14.80 2.82
N GLY A 107 -6.33 15.76 2.07
CA GLY A 107 -6.85 17.12 1.99
C GLY A 107 -6.36 18.09 3.07
N HIS A 108 -5.53 17.64 4.02
CA HIS A 108 -5.05 18.47 5.13
C HIS A 108 -4.15 19.64 4.71
N ASN A 109 -3.55 19.62 3.52
CA ASN A 109 -2.83 20.77 2.96
C ASN A 109 -3.72 21.62 2.03
N GLN A 110 -4.70 20.99 1.38
CA GLN A 110 -5.69 21.70 0.54
C GLN A 110 -6.69 22.52 1.37
N PHE A 111 -7.01 22.04 2.58
CA PHE A 111 -7.89 22.67 3.56
C PHE A 111 -7.13 22.91 4.87
N PRO A 112 -6.19 23.87 4.91
CA PRO A 112 -5.34 24.10 6.07
C PRO A 112 -6.13 24.41 7.35
N GLU A 113 -7.30 25.04 7.23
CA GLU A 113 -8.20 25.34 8.33
C GLU A 113 -8.86 24.10 8.96
N LYS A 114 -8.93 22.98 8.21
CA LYS A 114 -9.46 21.68 8.68
C LYS A 114 -8.35 20.67 8.97
N SER A 115 -7.08 21.03 8.80
CA SER A 115 -5.95 20.12 8.87
C SER A 115 -5.92 19.30 10.17
N ALA A 116 -6.07 19.96 11.32
CA ALA A 116 -6.09 19.30 12.62
C ALA A 116 -7.24 18.29 12.76
N GLN A 117 -8.44 18.64 12.27
CA GLN A 117 -9.60 17.76 12.30
C GLN A 117 -9.42 16.56 11.37
N ILE A 118 -9.00 16.78 10.13
CA ILE A 118 -8.75 15.71 9.14
C ILE A 118 -7.74 14.69 9.68
N ILE A 119 -6.66 15.17 10.30
CA ILE A 119 -5.64 14.31 10.90
C ILE A 119 -6.22 13.55 12.09
N ALA A 120 -6.96 14.21 12.98
CA ALA A 120 -7.58 13.57 14.13
C ALA A 120 -8.56 12.44 13.72
N ASP A 121 -9.44 12.71 12.76
CA ASP A 121 -10.40 11.73 12.23
C ASP A 121 -9.68 10.53 11.61
N GLY A 122 -8.61 10.79 10.85
CA GLY A 122 -7.79 9.76 10.24
C GLY A 122 -7.07 8.86 11.25
N LEU A 123 -6.57 9.44 12.34
CA LEU A 123 -5.93 8.69 13.44
C LEU A 123 -6.96 7.89 14.25
N GLU A 124 -8.18 8.41 14.44
CA GLU A 124 -9.28 7.68 15.06
C GLU A 124 -9.69 6.47 14.20
N ALA A 125 -9.85 6.66 12.89
CA ALA A 125 -10.14 5.58 11.95
C ALA A 125 -9.03 4.52 11.95
N THR A 126 -7.76 4.93 11.99
CA THR A 126 -6.61 4.02 12.11
C THR A 126 -6.70 3.18 13.39
N THR A 127 -7.04 3.81 14.52
CA THR A 127 -7.20 3.12 15.82
C THR A 127 -8.31 2.07 15.76
N LYS A 128 -9.47 2.43 15.18
CA LYS A 128 -10.60 1.51 15.01
C LYS A 128 -10.25 0.31 14.12
N ALA A 129 -9.57 0.56 13.01
CA ALA A 129 -9.13 -0.50 12.10
C ALA A 129 -8.10 -1.43 12.76
N ALA A 130 -7.13 -0.86 13.49
CA ALA A 130 -6.11 -1.64 14.20
C ALA A 130 -6.71 -2.59 15.25
N ALA A 131 -7.81 -2.21 15.92
CA ALA A 131 -8.49 -3.06 16.89
C ALA A 131 -9.14 -4.32 16.26
N GLN A 132 -9.33 -4.34 14.94
CA GLN A 132 -10.01 -5.41 14.20
C GLN A 132 -9.08 -6.18 13.25
N PHE A 133 -7.81 -5.77 13.12
CA PHE A 133 -6.87 -6.27 12.12
C PHE A 133 -6.15 -7.55 12.55
#